data_AF-N8VDG6-F1
#
_entry.id   AF-N8VDG6-F1
#
_cell.length_a   1.000
_cell.length_b   1.000
_cell.length_c   1.000
_cell.angle_alpha   90.00
_cell.angle_beta   90.00
_cell.angle_gamma   90.00
#
_symmetry.space_group_name_H-M   'P 1'
#
loop_
_entity.id
_entity.type
_entity.pdbx_description
1 polymer ?
#
loop_
_entity_poly.entity_id
_entity_poly.type
_entity_poly.pdbx_seq_one_letter_code
_entity_poly.pdbx_strand_id
1 'polypeptide(L)' 'MKSESLLCTTAEAAKLLGLQPQTLRKWAIYETGPILPKRHGRLLRWNRNEILKFIGEIK' A
#
# COMPACT_ATOMS: atom_id res chain seq x y z
N MET A 1 -2.42 12.64 17.91
CA MET A 1 -2.84 12.63 16.50
C MET A 1 -1.78 11.90 15.69
N LYS A 2 -2.08 10.74 15.09
CA LYS A 2 -1.15 10.14 14.12
C LYS A 2 -1.19 11.01 12.88
N SER A 3 -0.08 11.70 12.59
CA SER A 3 0.14 12.35 11.31
C SER A 3 -0.12 11.30 10.23
N GLU A 4 -1.10 11.54 9.36
CA GLU A 4 -1.41 10.60 8.29
C GLU A 4 -0.23 10.57 7.31
N SER A 5 0.67 9.62 7.48
CA SER A 5 1.81 9.44 6.59
C SER A 5 1.31 9.00 5.22
N LEU A 6 1.67 9.75 4.18
CA LEU A 6 1.40 9.40 2.78
C LEU A 6 1.92 8.00 2.41
N LEU A 7 2.93 7.51 3.13
CA LEU A 7 3.55 6.21 2.93
C LEU A 7 3.12 5.24 4.04
N CYS A 8 2.37 4.21 3.66
CA CYS A 8 1.94 3.12 4.53
C CYS A 8 2.92 1.96 4.53
N THR A 9 2.99 1.25 5.64
CA THR A 9 3.59 -0.09 5.70
C THR A 9 2.70 -1.12 4.99
N THR A 10 3.26 -2.30 4.67
CA THR A 10 2.48 -3.39 4.05
C THR A 10 1.28 -3.80 4.88
N ALA A 11 1.39 -3.79 6.22
CA ALA A 11 0.29 -4.16 7.11
C ALA A 11 -0.85 -3.12 7.09
N GLU A 12 -0.50 -1.83 7.10
CA GLU A 12 -1.49 -0.75 7.00
C GLU A 12 -2.17 -0.74 5.63
N ALA A 13 -1.40 -0.89 4.55
CA ALA A 13 -1.93 -0.99 3.20
C ALA A 13 -2.88 -2.20 3.04
N ALA A 14 -2.52 -3.35 3.63
CA ALA A 14 -3.37 -4.53 3.67
C ALA A 14 -4.70 -4.25 4.38
N LYS A 15 -4.63 -3.59 5.54
CA LYS A 15 -5.82 -3.23 6.32
C LYS A 15 -6.74 -2.28 5.56
N LEU A 16 -6.18 -1.29 4.86
CA LEU A 16 -6.95 -0.35 4.03
C LEU A 16 -7.64 -1.06 2.87
N LEU A 17 -6.96 -1.99 2.19
CA LEU A 17 -7.52 -2.74 1.07
C LEU A 17 -8.45 -3.89 1.50
N GLY A 18 -8.57 -4.19 2.79
CA GLY A 18 -9.27 -5.38 3.26
C GLY A 18 -8.61 -6.70 2.84
N LEU A 19 -7.32 -6.68 2.54
CA LEU A 19 -6.54 -7.83 2.06
C LEU A 19 -5.60 -8.36 3.15
N GLN A 20 -5.04 -9.54 2.90
CA GLN A 20 -3.97 -10.09 3.74
C GLN A 20 -2.60 -9.49 3.35
N PRO A 21 -1.69 -9.20 4.31
CA PRO A 21 -0.36 -8.68 4.01
C PRO A 21 0.47 -9.56 3.06
N GLN A 22 0.23 -10.87 3.04
CA GLN A 22 0.88 -11.79 2.10
C GLN A 22 0.56 -11.46 0.64
N THR A 23 -0.66 -11.00 0.36
CA THR A 23 -1.09 -10.65 -1.00
C THR A 23 -0.26 -9.47 -1.51
N LEU A 24 -0.11 -8.43 -0.69
CA LEU A 24 0.72 -7.28 -1.03
C LEU A 24 2.21 -7.64 -1.13
N ARG A 25 2.71 -8.60 -0.35
CA ARG A 25 4.09 -9.10 -0.51
C ARG A 25 4.27 -9.81 -1.85
N LYS A 26 3.30 -10.62 -2.28
CA LYS A 26 3.33 -11.24 -3.61
C LYS A 26 3.30 -10.17 -4.71
N TRP A 27 2.46 -9.16 -4.59
CA TRP A 27 2.42 -8.03 -5.52
C TRP A 27 3.77 -7.31 -5.60
N ALA A 28 4.42 -7.11 -4.45
CA ALA A 28 5.74 -6.50 -4.39
C ALA A 28 6.86 -7.34 -5.03
N ILE A 29 6.79 -8.66 -4.91
CA ILE A 29 7.81 -9.59 -5.44
C ILE A 29 7.65 -9.80 -6.94
N TYR A 30 6.42 -10.06 -7.37
CA TYR A 30 6.11 -10.37 -8.76
C TYR A 30 5.80 -9.12 -9.59
N GLU A 31 5.82 -7.93 -8.97
CA GLU A 31 5.44 -6.66 -9.58
C GLU A 31 4.07 -6.74 -10.27
N THR A 32 3.16 -7.49 -9.63
CA THR A 32 1.80 -7.75 -10.12
C THR A 32 0.80 -7.03 -9.23
N GLY A 33 -0.24 -6.45 -9.83
CA GLY A 33 -1.35 -5.86 -9.09
C GLY A 33 -1.66 -4.42 -9.48
N PRO A 34 -2.78 -3.88 -8.97
CA PRO A 34 -3.27 -2.55 -9.32
C PRO A 34 -2.41 -1.43 -8.71
N ILE A 35 -1.69 -1.72 -7.64
CA ILE A 35 -0.83 -0.76 -6.93
C ILE A 35 0.53 -1.41 -6.75
N LEU A 36 1.57 -0.63 -7.00
CA LEU A 36 2.95 -1.06 -6.84
C LEU A 36 3.57 -0.42 -5.61
N PRO A 37 4.41 -1.14 -4.86
CA PRO A 37 5.13 -0.55 -3.74
C PRO A 37 6.22 0.40 -4.23
N LYS A 38 6.45 1.48 -3.47
CA LYS A 38 7.59 2.38 -3.66
C LYS A 38 8.72 1.97 -2.73
N ARG A 39 9.91 1.79 -3.29
CA ARG A 39 11.13 1.56 -2.50
C ARG A 39 11.57 2.88 -1.90
N HIS A 40 11.63 2.92 -0.57
CA HIS A 40 12.15 4.05 0.18
C HIS A 40 13.40 3.60 0.93
N GLY A 41 14.56 3.73 0.28
CA GLY A 41 15.81 3.14 0.75
C GLY A 41 15.70 1.62 0.91
N ARG A 42 15.91 1.12 2.13
CA ARG A 42 15.83 -0.32 2.47
C ARG A 42 14.40 -0.79 2.76
N LEU A 43 13.42 0.10 2.73
CA LEU A 43 12.06 -0.15 3.18
C LEU A 43 11.08 -0.21 2.01
N LEU A 44 10.15 -1.17 2.09
CA LEU A 44 9.00 -1.26 1.21
C LEU A 44 7.87 -0.39 1.76
N ARG A 45 7.35 0.55 0.96
CA ARG A 45 6.27 1.45 1.33
C ARG A 45 5.19 1.49 0.26
N TRP A 46 3.97 1.78 0.68
CA TRP A 46 2.80 1.86 -0.20
C TRP A 46 2.25 3.28 -0.16
N ASN A 47 1.90 3.83 -1.32
CA ASN A 47 1.30 5.16 -1.38
C ASN A 47 -0.17 5.08 -0.92
N ARG A 48 -0.48 5.73 0.20
CA ARG A 48 -1.84 5.74 0.76
C ARG A 48 -2.84 6.35 -0.22
N ASN A 49 -2.46 7.42 -0.93
CA ASN A 49 -3.38 8.10 -1.85
C ASN A 49 -3.75 7.21 -3.04
N GLU A 50 -2.80 6.42 -3.56
CA GLU A 50 -3.08 5.45 -4.63
C GLU A 50 -4.01 4.34 -4.13
N ILE A 51 -3.82 3.88 -2.89
CA ILE A 51 -4.72 2.90 -2.24
C ILE A 51 -6.13 3.45 -2.10
N LEU A 52 -6.28 4.65 -1.54
CA LEU A 52 -7.59 5.28 -1.34
C LEU A 52 -8.28 5.59 -2.67
N LYS A 53 -7.52 6.03 -3.68
CA LYS A 53 -8.04 6.23 -5.04
C LYS A 53 -8.51 4.91 -5.66
N PHE A 54 -7.76 3.83 -5.46
CA PHE A 54 -8.14 2.50 -5.98
C PHE A 54 -9.40 1.95 -5.31
N ILE A 55 -9.56 2.16 -4.01
CA ILE A 55 -10.78 1.77 -3.26
C ILE A 55 -11.98 2.66 -3.64
N GLY A 56 -11.73 3.81 -4.28
CA GLY A 56 -12.78 4.76 -4.68
C GLY A 56 -13.17 5.75 -3.58
N GLU A 57 -12.38 5.87 -2.51
CA GLU A 57 -12.60 6.86 -1.45
C GLU A 57 -12.21 8.29 -1.87
N ILE A 58 -11.35 8.43 -2.88
CA ILE A 58 -10.92 9.74 -3.41
C ILE A 58 -11.20 9.75 -4.91
N LYS A 59 -12.09 10.66 -5.34
CA LYS A 59 -12.50 10.87 -6.74
C LYS A 59 -11.59 11.86 -7.45
#